data_AF-A0A7G2JYM4-F1
#
_entry.id   AF-A0A7G2JYM4-F1
#
_cell.length_a   1.000
_cell.length_b   1.000
_cell.length_c   1.000
_cell.angle_alpha   90.00
_cell.angle_beta   90.00
_cell.angle_gamma   90.00
#
_symmetry.space_group_name_H-M   'P 1'
#
loop_
_entity.id
_entity.type
_entity.pdbx_description
1 polymer ?
#
loop_
_entity_poly.entity_id
_entity_poly.type
_entity_poly.pdbx_seq_one_letter_code
_entity_poly.pdbx_strand_id
1 'polypeptide(L)'
;RHNIVAKKCGRFSRRFWKPALSGILGGPIGMSGYLLSIHYLTIYYAAPLSSLFPVFAALMSYWILKEKISKTAQFGFGLAVIASALLAIEVGQKANFNTSGLIFLAICILGWSSEIVISSHTMRSLSGLQVYFLRLCGSTLGYLLILLVLFLQDFPVDLFDFSYPQISTGTSTLDQVEVGFTPTRSYIVQWAKSVTWATPELEQGKLLGLALDTAKIMVLNQNAQQTLQKVAFLGHAKDTRLTGLLNNPSVEVYNIKGTSANTKVQAMDFDKSVAFFKEMFLAGMEKTKRIEAPNTFAIDLLDLAHLALTQRNNTDTTALEFLTKSLSAAAGRDVA
;
A
#
# COMPACT_ATOMS: atom_id res chain seq x y z
N ARG A 1 -59.51 -13.38 22.36
CA ARG A 1 -58.38 -13.09 21.42
C ARG A 1 -57.14 -12.45 22.08
N HIS A 2 -57.13 -12.09 23.38
CA HIS A 2 -55.97 -11.44 24.01
C HIS A 2 -54.88 -12.39 24.58
N ASN A 3 -55.18 -13.65 24.89
CA ASN A 3 -54.18 -14.59 25.43
C ASN A 3 -53.25 -15.25 24.40
N ILE A 4 -53.52 -15.11 23.10
CA ILE A 4 -52.70 -15.72 22.04
C ILE A 4 -51.55 -14.77 21.61
N VAL A 5 -51.75 -13.46 21.74
CA VAL A 5 -50.76 -12.44 21.38
C VAL A 5 -49.63 -12.37 22.41
N ALA A 6 -49.95 -12.47 23.71
CA ALA A 6 -48.93 -12.50 24.77
C ALA A 6 -48.00 -13.73 24.68
N LYS A 7 -48.53 -14.92 24.31
CA LYS A 7 -47.71 -16.13 24.08
C LYS A 7 -46.82 -16.02 22.84
N LYS A 8 -47.25 -15.28 21.79
CA LYS A 8 -46.40 -14.99 20.61
C LYS A 8 -45.33 -13.93 20.92
N CYS A 9 -45.66 -12.89 21.67
CA CYS A 9 -44.71 -11.84 22.07
C CYS A 9 -43.62 -12.35 23.03
N GLY A 10 -43.96 -13.25 23.96
CA GLY A 10 -42.98 -13.91 24.83
C GLY A 10 -42.08 -14.94 24.11
N ARG A 11 -42.50 -15.44 22.94
CA ARG A 11 -41.68 -16.32 22.07
C ARG A 11 -40.83 -15.52 21.08
N PHE A 12 -41.24 -14.28 20.78
CA PHE A 12 -40.52 -13.31 19.94
C PHE A 12 -39.26 -12.80 20.65
N SER A 13 -39.33 -12.37 21.92
CA SER A 13 -38.14 -11.86 22.65
C SER A 13 -37.10 -12.95 22.96
N ARG A 14 -37.53 -14.18 23.25
CA ARG A 14 -36.62 -15.29 23.61
C ARG A 14 -35.68 -15.71 22.47
N ARG A 15 -36.02 -15.41 21.21
CA ARG A 15 -35.21 -15.81 20.04
C ARG A 15 -34.11 -14.80 19.70
N PHE A 16 -34.34 -13.51 19.99
CA PHE A 16 -33.41 -12.42 19.68
C PHE A 16 -32.36 -12.13 20.76
N TRP A 17 -32.57 -12.62 21.99
CA TRP A 17 -31.59 -12.47 23.06
C TRP A 17 -30.30 -13.27 22.81
N LYS A 18 -30.38 -14.44 22.16
CA LYS A 18 -29.21 -15.30 21.93
C LYS A 18 -28.15 -14.63 21.03
N PRO A 19 -28.51 -14.02 19.87
CA PRO A 19 -27.56 -13.23 19.07
C PRO A 19 -26.98 -12.00 19.79
N ALA A 20 -27.76 -11.34 20.65
CA ALA A 20 -27.26 -10.20 21.41
C ALA A 20 -26.24 -10.64 22.47
N LEU A 21 -26.50 -11.77 23.16
CA LEU A 21 -25.58 -12.36 24.13
C LEU A 21 -24.25 -12.78 23.47
N SER A 22 -24.29 -13.34 22.27
CA SER A 22 -23.06 -13.66 21.53
C SER A 22 -22.22 -12.42 21.22
N GLY A 23 -22.87 -11.28 20.92
CA GLY A 23 -22.18 -10.01 20.72
C GLY A 23 -21.48 -9.48 21.97
N ILE A 24 -22.05 -9.70 23.16
CA ILE A 24 -21.43 -9.31 24.45
C ILE A 24 -20.24 -10.22 24.79
N LEU A 25 -20.36 -11.52 24.54
CA LEU A 25 -19.28 -12.49 24.79
C LEU A 25 -18.09 -12.25 23.87
N GLY A 26 -18.35 -11.97 22.60
CA GLY A 26 -17.31 -11.80 21.60
C GLY A 26 -16.66 -10.42 21.59
N GLY A 27 -17.48 -9.37 21.56
CA GLY A 27 -17.00 -7.99 21.50
C GLY A 27 -16.30 -7.60 22.80
N PRO A 28 -17.03 -7.18 23.84
CA PRO A 28 -16.43 -6.69 25.06
C PRO A 28 -15.61 -7.75 25.81
N ILE A 29 -16.17 -8.94 26.10
CA ILE A 29 -15.46 -9.94 26.92
C ILE A 29 -14.25 -10.54 26.17
N GLY A 30 -14.44 -10.94 24.91
CA GLY A 30 -13.37 -11.49 24.07
C GLY A 30 -12.25 -10.49 23.83
N MET A 31 -12.58 -9.26 23.41
CA MET A 31 -11.58 -8.23 23.14
C MET A 31 -10.86 -7.75 24.40
N SER A 32 -11.55 -7.58 25.54
CA SER A 32 -10.89 -7.25 26.80
C SER A 32 -9.94 -8.36 27.24
N GLY A 33 -10.34 -9.63 27.15
CA GLY A 33 -9.45 -10.76 27.41
C GLY A 33 -8.22 -10.77 26.52
N TYR A 34 -8.37 -10.41 25.24
CA TYR A 34 -7.25 -10.27 24.30
C TYR A 34 -6.27 -9.17 24.71
N LEU A 35 -6.77 -7.98 25.04
CA LEU A 35 -5.94 -6.85 25.46
C LEU A 35 -5.18 -7.14 26.77
N LEU A 36 -5.85 -7.75 27.76
CA LEU A 36 -5.18 -8.18 28.99
C LEU A 36 -4.15 -9.27 28.72
N SER A 37 -4.41 -10.19 27.77
CA SER A 37 -3.44 -11.20 27.38
C SER A 37 -2.19 -10.57 26.75
N ILE A 38 -2.33 -9.56 25.89
CA ILE A 38 -1.18 -8.83 25.34
C ILE A 38 -0.37 -8.17 26.46
N HIS A 39 -1.03 -7.57 27.44
CA HIS A 39 -0.34 -6.91 28.56
C HIS A 39 0.53 -7.88 29.38
N TYR A 40 0.05 -9.12 29.62
CA TYR A 40 0.75 -10.08 30.46
C TYR A 40 1.64 -11.09 29.71
N LEU A 41 1.30 -11.41 28.46
CA LEU A 41 1.93 -12.45 27.64
C LEU A 41 2.69 -11.87 26.43
N THR A 42 2.59 -10.56 26.19
CA THR A 42 3.09 -9.86 24.99
C THR A 42 2.33 -10.24 23.71
N ILE A 43 2.31 -9.31 22.73
CA ILE A 43 1.63 -9.50 21.44
C ILE A 43 2.12 -10.73 20.68
N TYR A 44 3.40 -11.07 20.81
CA TYR A 44 4.04 -12.18 20.10
C TYR A 44 3.44 -13.55 20.42
N TYR A 45 2.96 -13.76 21.65
CA TYR A 45 2.27 -14.99 22.02
C TYR A 45 0.76 -14.85 21.89
N ALA A 46 0.20 -13.70 22.24
CA ALA A 46 -1.25 -13.48 22.21
C ALA A 46 -1.82 -13.55 20.79
N ALA A 47 -1.16 -12.98 19.78
CA ALA A 47 -1.64 -12.97 18.39
C ALA A 47 -1.73 -14.39 17.76
N PRO A 48 -0.65 -15.19 17.67
CA PRO A 48 -0.72 -16.51 17.05
C PRO A 48 -1.53 -17.53 17.85
N LEU A 49 -1.63 -17.39 19.17
CA LEU A 49 -2.45 -18.30 19.98
C LEU A 49 -3.93 -17.93 19.94
N SER A 50 -4.28 -16.64 19.95
CA SER A 50 -5.69 -16.23 19.83
C SER A 50 -6.28 -16.64 18.49
N SER A 51 -5.50 -16.64 17.39
CA SER A 51 -5.95 -17.07 16.05
C SER A 51 -6.37 -18.55 15.97
N LEU A 52 -6.18 -19.33 17.04
CA LEU A 52 -6.71 -20.69 17.17
C LEU A 52 -8.20 -20.73 17.53
N PHE A 53 -8.84 -19.60 17.80
CA PHE A 53 -10.28 -19.53 18.10
C PHE A 53 -11.19 -20.23 17.06
N PRO A 54 -10.91 -20.27 15.74
CA PRO A 54 -11.75 -21.02 14.80
C PRO A 54 -11.73 -22.53 15.04
N VAL A 55 -10.60 -23.07 15.50
CA VAL A 55 -10.46 -24.49 15.86
C VAL A 55 -11.34 -24.81 17.07
N PHE A 56 -11.28 -23.96 18.09
CA PHE A 56 -12.12 -24.09 19.29
C PHE A 56 -13.61 -23.87 18.98
N ALA A 57 -13.95 -22.93 18.10
CA ALA A 57 -15.32 -22.73 17.62
C ALA A 57 -15.86 -23.97 16.91
N ALA A 58 -15.05 -24.63 16.08
CA ALA A 58 -15.45 -25.86 15.41
C ALA A 58 -15.64 -27.03 16.39
N LEU A 59 -14.76 -27.17 17.38
CA LEU A 59 -14.89 -28.17 18.45
C LEU A 59 -16.18 -27.96 19.26
N MET A 60 -16.48 -26.71 19.61
CA MET A 60 -17.73 -26.33 20.29
C MET A 60 -18.96 -26.55 19.41
N SER A 61 -18.88 -26.26 18.10
CA SER A 61 -19.96 -26.53 17.15
C SER A 61 -20.28 -28.02 17.07
N TYR A 62 -19.27 -28.89 17.08
CA TYR A 62 -19.48 -30.35 17.13
C TYR A 62 -20.26 -30.78 18.37
N TRP A 63 -19.93 -30.23 19.54
CA TRP A 63 -20.61 -30.59 20.79
C TRP A 63 -22.03 -30.01 20.90
N ILE A 64 -22.22 -28.75 20.48
CA ILE A 64 -23.47 -28.01 20.66
C ILE A 64 -24.45 -28.24 19.49
N LEU A 65 -23.98 -28.19 18.24
CA LEU A 65 -24.82 -28.31 17.03
C LEU A 65 -24.88 -29.74 16.47
N LYS A 66 -24.02 -30.66 16.95
CA LYS A 66 -23.88 -32.04 16.48
C LYS A 66 -23.64 -32.17 14.97
N GLU A 67 -23.01 -31.16 14.36
CA GLU A 67 -22.65 -31.18 12.95
C GLU A 67 -21.45 -32.10 12.71
N LYS A 68 -21.48 -32.88 11.62
CA LYS A 68 -20.34 -33.71 11.22
C LYS A 68 -19.22 -32.82 10.67
N ILE A 69 -18.06 -32.86 11.32
CA ILE A 69 -16.88 -32.16 10.82
C ILE A 69 -16.36 -32.92 9.58
N SER A 70 -16.20 -32.20 8.46
CA SER A 70 -15.58 -32.76 7.25
C SER A 70 -14.11 -33.13 7.49
N LYS A 71 -13.63 -34.21 6.84
CA LYS A 71 -12.22 -34.61 6.89
C LYS A 71 -11.28 -33.48 6.38
N THR A 72 -11.75 -32.64 5.47
CA THR A 72 -11.01 -31.46 4.98
C THR A 72 -10.86 -30.38 6.05
N ALA A 73 -11.90 -30.15 6.87
CA ALA A 73 -11.85 -29.20 7.98
C ALA A 73 -10.92 -29.68 9.10
N GLN A 74 -10.91 -30.99 9.38
CA GLN A 74 -9.98 -31.60 10.36
C GLN A 74 -8.51 -31.39 9.96
N PHE A 75 -8.18 -31.57 8.68
CA PHE A 75 -6.84 -31.28 8.17
C PHE A 75 -6.49 -29.79 8.31
N GLY A 76 -7.43 -28.89 7.98
CA GLY A 76 -7.26 -27.45 8.16
C GLY A 76 -6.99 -27.04 9.61
N PHE A 77 -7.65 -27.67 10.58
CA PHE A 77 -7.39 -27.40 12.00
C PHE A 77 -6.00 -27.87 12.44
N GLY A 78 -5.56 -29.03 11.96
CA GLY A 78 -4.20 -29.51 12.20
C GLY A 78 -3.15 -28.53 11.67
N LEU A 79 -3.35 -28.04 10.44
CA LEU A 79 -2.46 -27.05 9.82
C LEU A 79 -2.45 -25.73 10.58
N ALA A 80 -3.62 -25.23 11.03
CA ALA A 80 -3.73 -24.00 11.80
C ALA A 80 -2.98 -24.08 13.15
N VAL A 81 -3.10 -25.21 13.86
CA VAL A 81 -2.36 -25.44 15.12
C VAL A 81 -0.85 -25.46 14.89
N ILE A 82 -0.39 -26.15 13.84
CA ILE A 82 1.04 -26.22 13.51
C ILE A 82 1.57 -24.83 13.13
N ALA A 83 0.86 -24.07 12.30
CA ALA A 83 1.26 -22.73 11.90
C ALA A 83 1.36 -21.77 13.09
N SER A 84 0.36 -21.77 13.99
CA SER A 84 0.40 -20.98 15.22
C SER A 84 1.54 -21.39 16.15
N ALA A 85 1.86 -22.68 16.24
CA ALA A 85 2.98 -23.17 17.04
C ALA A 85 4.35 -22.73 16.47
N LEU A 86 4.54 -22.80 15.14
CA LEU A 86 5.78 -22.34 14.49
C LEU A 86 5.99 -20.83 14.70
N LEU A 87 4.94 -20.03 14.51
CA LEU A 87 4.98 -18.58 14.76
C LEU A 87 5.31 -18.25 16.22
N ALA A 88 4.83 -19.05 17.17
CA ALA A 88 5.13 -18.84 18.59
C ALA A 88 6.59 -19.22 18.96
N ILE A 89 7.21 -20.17 18.25
CA ILE A 89 8.59 -20.64 18.52
C ILE A 89 9.63 -19.68 17.95
N GLU A 90 9.42 -19.16 16.73
CA GLU A 90 10.38 -18.29 16.03
C GLU A 90 10.66 -16.98 16.78
N VAL A 91 9.70 -16.53 17.60
CA VAL A 91 9.79 -15.27 18.35
C VAL A 91 10.42 -15.44 19.74
N GLY A 92 10.89 -16.64 20.09
CA GLY A 92 11.36 -17.04 21.41
C GLY A 92 12.66 -16.40 21.91
N GLN A 93 12.69 -15.08 22.12
CA GLN A 93 13.70 -14.42 22.96
C GLN A 93 13.06 -13.96 24.29
N LYS A 94 13.51 -14.60 25.39
CA LYS A 94 13.14 -14.36 26.81
C LYS A 94 11.63 -14.30 27.10
N ALA A 95 10.97 -15.44 26.99
CA ALA A 95 9.60 -15.64 27.45
C ALA A 95 9.54 -15.70 28.99
N ASN A 96 9.13 -14.62 29.64
CA ASN A 96 8.56 -14.72 30.98
C ASN A 96 7.10 -15.20 30.82
N PHE A 97 6.89 -16.52 30.86
CA PHE A 97 5.55 -17.11 30.78
C PHE A 97 4.74 -16.73 32.02
N ASN A 98 3.93 -15.67 31.92
CA ASN A 98 3.04 -15.27 32.99
C ASN A 98 1.71 -16.05 32.89
N THR A 99 1.44 -16.92 33.85
CA THR A 99 0.23 -17.75 33.92
C THR A 99 -1.06 -16.93 33.79
N SER A 100 -1.07 -15.69 34.29
CA SER A 100 -2.23 -14.79 34.19
C SER A 100 -2.60 -14.45 32.74
N GLY A 101 -1.62 -14.22 31.87
CA GLY A 101 -1.87 -13.90 30.45
C GLY A 101 -2.44 -15.07 29.66
N LEU A 102 -2.12 -16.32 30.05
CA LEU A 102 -2.70 -17.53 29.46
C LEU A 102 -4.17 -17.70 29.85
N ILE A 103 -4.55 -17.31 31.07
CA ILE A 103 -5.95 -17.34 31.52
C ILE A 103 -6.77 -16.33 30.71
N PHE A 104 -6.28 -15.09 30.55
CA PHE A 104 -6.96 -14.08 29.73
C PHE A 104 -7.03 -14.45 28.26
N LEU A 105 -5.99 -15.11 27.74
CA LEU A 105 -5.98 -15.67 26.38
C LEU A 105 -7.05 -16.76 26.20
N ALA A 106 -7.20 -17.65 27.19
CA ALA A 106 -8.25 -18.66 27.18
C ALA A 106 -9.65 -18.01 27.19
N ILE A 107 -9.85 -16.95 27.98
CA ILE A 107 -11.10 -16.17 27.98
C ILE A 107 -11.36 -15.55 26.60
N CYS A 108 -10.34 -14.98 25.95
CA CYS A 108 -10.44 -14.46 24.58
C CYS A 108 -10.90 -15.53 23.59
N ILE A 109 -10.19 -16.67 23.56
CA ILE A 109 -10.47 -17.78 22.64
C ILE A 109 -11.89 -18.29 22.86
N LEU A 110 -12.31 -18.49 24.12
CA LEU A 110 -13.66 -18.94 24.45
C LEU A 110 -14.72 -17.89 24.10
N GLY A 111 -14.45 -16.60 24.33
CA GLY A 111 -15.33 -15.49 23.98
C GLY A 111 -15.63 -15.45 22.49
N TRP A 112 -14.60 -15.37 21.65
CA TRP A 112 -14.76 -15.37 20.18
C TRP A 112 -15.31 -16.69 19.64
N SER A 113 -14.90 -17.83 20.21
CA SER A 113 -15.45 -19.13 19.80
C SER A 113 -16.94 -19.25 20.10
N SER A 114 -17.37 -18.82 21.30
CA SER A 114 -18.77 -18.86 21.71
C SER A 114 -19.64 -17.94 20.85
N GLU A 115 -19.11 -16.78 20.46
CA GLU A 115 -19.79 -15.84 19.58
C GLU A 115 -20.13 -16.51 18.24
N ILE A 116 -19.17 -17.20 17.63
CA ILE A 116 -19.32 -17.85 16.33
C ILE A 116 -20.33 -18.98 16.39
N VAL A 117 -20.26 -19.82 17.43
CA VAL A 117 -21.16 -20.98 17.57
C VAL A 117 -22.60 -20.57 17.83
N ILE A 118 -22.82 -19.57 18.70
CA ILE A 118 -24.17 -19.05 18.99
C ILE A 118 -24.73 -18.31 17.76
N SER A 119 -23.89 -17.55 17.04
CA SER A 119 -24.29 -16.88 15.80
C SER A 119 -24.71 -17.90 14.73
N SER A 120 -23.91 -18.94 14.50
CA SER A 120 -24.24 -20.03 13.57
C SER A 120 -25.54 -20.74 13.95
N HIS A 121 -25.74 -21.03 15.24
CA HIS A 121 -26.98 -21.65 15.73
C HIS A 121 -28.21 -20.78 15.46
N THR A 122 -28.10 -19.47 15.64
CA THR A 122 -29.22 -18.53 15.48
C THR A 122 -29.53 -18.21 14.02
N MET A 123 -28.56 -18.31 13.11
CA MET A 123 -28.74 -18.20 11.66
C MET A 123 -29.64 -19.30 11.07
N ARG A 124 -29.78 -20.46 11.73
CA ARG A 124 -30.78 -21.48 11.33
C ARG A 124 -32.23 -21.03 11.54
N SER A 125 -32.43 -19.95 12.28
CA SER A 125 -33.72 -19.53 12.83
C SER A 125 -34.13 -18.11 12.45
N LEU A 126 -33.16 -17.27 12.07
CA LEU A 126 -33.29 -15.85 11.78
C LEU A 126 -32.49 -15.53 10.53
N SER A 127 -32.85 -14.45 9.82
CA SER A 127 -32.06 -14.00 8.66
C SER A 127 -30.67 -13.55 9.11
N GLY A 128 -29.64 -13.80 8.28
CA GLY A 128 -28.25 -13.45 8.61
C GLY A 128 -28.07 -11.97 8.97
N LEU A 129 -28.72 -11.06 8.23
CA LEU A 129 -28.69 -9.62 8.50
C LEU A 129 -29.18 -9.27 9.92
N GLN A 130 -30.29 -9.88 10.36
CA GLN A 130 -30.83 -9.66 11.71
C GLN A 130 -29.89 -10.18 12.80
N VAL A 131 -29.23 -11.32 12.57
CA VAL A 131 -28.27 -11.89 13.51
C VAL A 131 -27.06 -10.98 13.67
N TYR A 132 -26.48 -10.48 12.56
CA TYR A 132 -25.36 -9.56 12.60
C TYR A 132 -25.71 -8.22 13.26
N PHE A 133 -26.90 -7.67 12.96
CA PHE A 133 -27.38 -6.45 13.59
C PHE A 133 -27.51 -6.61 15.11
N LEU A 134 -28.14 -7.69 15.57
CA LEU A 134 -28.31 -7.94 17.00
C LEU A 134 -26.99 -8.22 17.73
N ARG A 135 -26.04 -8.86 17.05
CA ARG A 135 -24.66 -9.03 17.54
C ARG A 135 -24.00 -7.68 17.78
N LEU A 136 -24.11 -6.76 16.81
CA LEU A 136 -23.57 -5.40 16.94
C LEU A 136 -24.23 -4.65 18.09
N CYS A 137 -25.56 -4.69 18.19
CA CYS A 137 -26.28 -4.09 19.33
C CYS A 137 -25.81 -4.67 20.68
N GLY A 138 -25.64 -5.99 20.76
CA GLY A 138 -25.11 -6.66 21.94
C GLY A 138 -23.71 -6.17 22.31
N SER A 139 -22.79 -6.13 21.36
CA SER A 139 -21.44 -5.61 21.58
C SER A 139 -21.46 -4.15 22.03
N THR A 140 -22.24 -3.29 21.37
CA THR A 140 -22.35 -1.86 21.77
C THR A 140 -22.87 -1.70 23.19
N LEU A 141 -23.89 -2.47 23.60
CA LEU A 141 -24.41 -2.43 24.97
C LEU A 141 -23.38 -2.92 25.99
N GLY A 142 -22.64 -3.98 25.66
CA GLY A 142 -21.60 -4.49 26.55
C GLY A 142 -20.42 -3.52 26.70
N TYR A 143 -20.00 -2.84 25.64
CA TYR A 143 -18.98 -1.78 25.74
C TYR A 143 -19.48 -0.57 26.52
N LEU A 144 -20.74 -0.15 26.32
CA LEU A 144 -21.35 0.91 27.13
C LEU A 144 -21.39 0.55 28.62
N LEU A 145 -21.66 -0.72 28.95
CA LEU A 145 -21.62 -1.20 30.34
C LEU A 145 -20.20 -1.12 30.90
N ILE A 146 -19.18 -1.57 30.15
CA ILE A 146 -17.78 -1.46 30.58
C ILE A 146 -17.40 0.01 30.82
N LEU A 147 -17.74 0.90 29.88
CA LEU A 147 -17.48 2.34 30.03
C LEU A 147 -18.21 2.94 31.24
N LEU A 148 -19.46 2.54 31.50
CA LEU A 148 -20.21 2.96 32.68
C LEU A 148 -19.53 2.50 33.98
N VAL A 149 -19.05 1.26 34.03
CA VAL A 149 -18.33 0.73 35.20
C VAL A 149 -17.02 1.47 35.43
N LEU A 150 -16.25 1.74 34.36
CA LEU A 150 -15.01 2.50 34.44
C LEU A 150 -15.24 3.95 34.88
N PHE A 151 -16.33 4.57 34.41
CA PHE A 151 -16.74 5.90 34.85
C PHE A 151 -17.12 5.93 36.34
N LEU A 152 -17.80 4.90 36.85
CA LEU A 152 -18.13 4.78 38.28
C LEU A 152 -16.92 4.50 39.18
N GLN A 153 -15.80 4.04 38.61
CA GLN A 153 -14.54 3.77 39.32
C GLN A 153 -13.58 4.97 39.31
N ASP A 154 -14.05 6.17 38.96
CA ASP A 154 -13.27 7.41 38.83
C ASP A 154 -12.02 7.24 37.94
N PHE A 155 -12.09 6.37 36.93
CA PHE A 155 -11.01 6.24 35.96
C PHE A 155 -11.04 7.48 35.04
N PRO A 156 -9.91 8.16 34.79
CA PRO A 156 -9.87 9.34 33.92
C PRO A 156 -10.11 8.89 32.47
N VAL A 157 -11.38 8.80 32.07
CA VAL A 157 -11.80 8.50 30.71
C VAL A 157 -12.22 9.81 30.06
N ASP A 158 -11.26 10.50 29.45
CA ASP A 158 -11.56 11.65 28.61
C ASP A 158 -12.25 11.18 27.32
N LEU A 159 -13.58 11.30 27.28
CA LEU A 159 -14.43 10.88 26.16
C LEU A 159 -14.17 11.65 24.85
N PHE A 160 -13.44 12.77 24.92
CA PHE A 160 -13.19 13.68 23.80
C PHE A 160 -11.71 13.96 23.54
N ASP A 161 -10.80 13.40 24.34
CA ASP A 161 -9.38 13.45 24.06
C ASP A 161 -8.93 12.09 23.51
N PHE A 162 -8.86 11.99 22.18
CA PHE A 162 -8.26 10.83 21.49
C PHE A 162 -6.72 10.83 21.62
N SER A 163 -6.13 11.70 22.44
CA SER A 163 -4.74 11.60 22.85
C SER A 163 -4.63 10.61 23.99
N TYR A 164 -4.37 9.35 23.67
CA TYR A 164 -3.87 8.39 24.64
C TYR A 164 -2.35 8.56 24.75
N PRO A 165 -1.78 9.31 25.72
CA PRO A 165 -0.40 9.08 26.09
C PRO A 165 -0.37 7.70 26.73
N GLN A 166 0.56 6.83 26.30
CA GLN A 166 0.91 5.55 26.95
C GLN A 166 0.22 4.24 26.50
N ILE A 167 -0.53 4.20 25.38
CA ILE A 167 -0.80 2.92 24.66
C ILE A 167 -0.31 2.97 23.19
N SER A 168 0.10 4.14 22.70
CA SER A 168 0.69 4.28 21.35
C SER A 168 2.21 4.07 21.30
N THR A 169 2.91 4.02 22.44
CA THR A 169 4.32 3.60 22.46
C THR A 169 4.34 2.09 22.56
N GLY A 170 4.21 1.42 21.42
CA GLY A 170 4.44 -0.01 21.33
C GLY A 170 5.79 -0.33 21.96
N THR A 171 5.81 -1.16 23.01
CA THR A 171 7.01 -1.82 23.52
C THR A 171 7.56 -2.87 22.54
N SER A 172 7.16 -2.81 21.28
CA SER A 172 7.65 -3.57 20.13
C SER A 172 8.55 -2.75 19.19
N THR A 173 8.82 -1.48 19.45
CA THR A 173 9.78 -0.73 18.61
C THR A 173 11.21 -1.11 18.98
N LEU A 174 11.63 -2.28 18.50
CA LEU A 174 12.98 -2.35 17.93
C LEU A 174 13.08 -1.20 16.93
N ASP A 175 14.24 -0.54 16.83
CA ASP A 175 14.53 0.41 15.75
C ASP A 175 14.57 -0.38 14.43
N GLN A 176 13.39 -0.76 13.95
CA GLN A 176 13.21 -1.43 12.68
C GLN A 176 13.20 -0.31 11.65
N VAL A 177 14.17 -0.37 10.74
CA VAL A 177 14.08 0.35 9.47
C VAL A 177 12.94 -0.30 8.68
N GLU A 178 11.71 0.05 9.05
CA GLU A 178 10.50 -0.44 8.40
C GLU A 178 10.46 0.15 6.99
N VAL A 179 10.48 -0.71 5.98
CA VAL A 179 10.41 -0.29 4.58
C VAL A 179 8.95 0.02 4.26
N GLY A 180 8.54 1.26 4.56
CA GLY A 180 7.22 1.76 4.21
C GLY A 180 7.10 2.01 2.70
N PHE A 181 6.14 1.36 2.05
CA PHE A 181 5.81 1.64 0.65
C PHE A 181 4.69 2.67 0.59
N THR A 182 4.99 3.89 0.14
CA THR A 182 3.95 4.87 -0.21
C THR A 182 3.53 4.65 -1.67
N PRO A 183 2.29 4.22 -1.95
CA PRO A 183 1.85 4.00 -3.32
C PRO A 183 1.73 5.34 -4.06
N THR A 184 2.54 5.52 -5.10
CA THR A 184 2.40 6.62 -6.06
C THR A 184 1.43 6.24 -7.18
N ARG A 185 0.64 7.21 -7.66
CA ARG A 185 -0.33 7.00 -8.75
C ARG A 185 -0.01 7.96 -9.89
N SER A 186 -0.12 7.48 -11.12
CA SER A 186 -0.07 8.29 -12.33
C SER A 186 -1.37 8.12 -13.12
N TYR A 187 -1.79 9.17 -13.81
CA TYR A 187 -3.01 9.15 -14.63
C TYR A 187 -2.69 8.68 -16.05
N ILE A 188 -3.52 7.79 -16.59
CA ILE A 188 -3.47 7.39 -18.00
C ILE A 188 -4.52 8.20 -18.75
N VAL A 189 -4.08 8.99 -19.73
CA VAL A 189 -4.96 9.79 -20.59
C VAL A 189 -5.06 9.14 -21.97
N GLN A 190 -6.28 8.86 -22.39
CA GLN A 190 -6.58 8.37 -23.74
C GLN A 190 -6.52 9.54 -24.72
N TRP A 191 -5.88 9.32 -25.87
CA TRP A 191 -5.78 10.31 -26.94
C TRP A 191 -5.79 9.60 -28.29
N ALA A 192 -6.23 10.30 -29.33
CA ALA A 192 -6.25 9.78 -30.68
C ALA A 192 -5.90 10.90 -31.68
N LYS A 193 -5.25 10.51 -32.76
CA LYS A 193 -5.10 11.32 -33.96
C LYS A 193 -5.61 10.49 -35.13
N SER A 194 -6.36 11.11 -36.03
CA SER A 194 -6.93 10.44 -37.19
C SER A 194 -6.53 11.16 -38.48
N VAL A 195 -6.43 10.37 -39.55
CA VAL A 195 -6.34 10.85 -40.93
C VAL A 195 -7.61 10.44 -41.63
N THR A 196 -8.14 11.33 -42.45
CA THR A 196 -9.35 11.10 -43.24
C THR A 196 -9.03 11.22 -44.73
N TRP A 197 -9.72 10.41 -45.52
CA TRP A 197 -9.67 10.43 -46.99
C TRP A 197 -11.09 10.62 -47.53
N ALA A 198 -11.23 11.29 -48.67
CA ALA A 198 -12.50 11.39 -49.35
C ALA A 198 -12.80 10.08 -50.10
N THR A 199 -14.00 9.54 -49.90
CA THR A 199 -14.46 8.32 -50.58
C THR A 199 -14.36 8.37 -52.12
N PRO A 200 -14.75 9.45 -52.82
CA PRO A 200 -14.65 9.48 -54.29
C PRO A 200 -13.19 9.45 -54.79
N GLU A 201 -12.24 10.02 -54.05
CA GLU A 201 -10.82 10.01 -54.41
C GLU A 201 -10.23 8.59 -54.33
N LEU A 202 -10.63 7.81 -53.32
CA LEU A 202 -10.20 6.43 -53.15
C LEU A 202 -10.75 5.52 -54.26
N GLU A 203 -12.00 5.74 -54.66
CA GLU A 203 -12.63 4.99 -55.75
C GLU A 203 -11.97 5.29 -57.11
N GLN A 204 -11.71 6.56 -57.40
CA GLN A 204 -10.98 6.98 -58.60
C GLN A 204 -9.53 6.44 -58.60
N GLY A 205 -8.83 6.52 -57.47
CA GLY A 205 -7.48 5.98 -57.32
C GLY A 205 -7.43 4.48 -57.57
N LYS A 206 -8.42 3.73 -57.08
CA LYS A 206 -8.56 2.28 -57.33
C LYS A 206 -8.79 1.97 -58.81
N LEU A 207 -9.64 2.73 -59.49
CA LEU A 207 -9.90 2.56 -60.93
C LEU A 207 -8.65 2.87 -61.78
N LEU A 208 -7.85 3.86 -61.36
CA LEU A 208 -6.62 4.28 -62.04
C LEU A 208 -5.39 3.45 -61.63
N GLY A 209 -5.53 2.48 -60.72
CA GLY A 209 -4.41 1.67 -60.21
C GLY A 209 -3.37 2.47 -59.41
N LEU A 210 -3.74 3.63 -58.89
CA LEU A 210 -2.86 4.50 -58.11
C LEU A 210 -2.75 3.98 -56.66
N ALA A 211 -1.52 3.92 -56.15
CA ALA A 211 -1.28 3.57 -54.75
C ALA A 211 -1.77 4.70 -53.82
N LEU A 212 -2.33 4.32 -52.67
CA LEU A 212 -2.74 5.27 -51.64
C LEU A 212 -1.52 6.04 -51.12
N ASP A 213 -1.63 7.37 -51.04
CA ASP A 213 -0.59 8.21 -50.48
C ASP A 213 -0.39 7.92 -48.98
N THR A 214 0.72 7.26 -48.65
CA THR A 214 1.13 6.91 -47.29
C THR A 214 1.81 8.06 -46.56
N ALA A 215 2.20 9.15 -47.25
CA ALA A 215 2.88 10.28 -46.64
C ALA A 215 2.01 10.93 -45.56
N LYS A 216 0.69 11.01 -45.78
CA LYS A 216 -0.26 11.51 -44.78
C LYS A 216 -0.21 10.70 -43.46
N ILE A 217 -0.09 9.38 -43.54
CA ILE A 217 0.02 8.50 -42.36
C ILE A 217 1.38 8.67 -41.69
N MET A 218 2.46 8.76 -42.47
CA MET A 218 3.81 8.97 -41.94
C MET A 218 3.92 10.30 -41.17
N VAL A 219 3.38 11.39 -41.75
CA VAL A 219 3.35 12.70 -41.09
C VAL A 219 2.48 12.67 -39.83
N LEU A 220 1.35 11.95 -39.85
CA LEU A 220 0.53 11.75 -38.65
C LEU A 220 1.32 11.07 -37.54
N ASN A 221 2.06 10.01 -37.87
CA ASN A 221 2.87 9.27 -36.90
C ASN A 221 4.00 10.14 -36.32
N GLN A 222 4.67 10.93 -37.15
CA GLN A 222 5.69 11.88 -36.67
C GLN A 222 5.07 12.93 -35.73
N ASN A 223 3.93 13.51 -36.12
CA ASN A 223 3.22 14.48 -35.29
C ASN A 223 2.73 13.86 -33.96
N ALA A 224 2.31 12.59 -33.99
CA ALA A 224 1.94 11.81 -32.83
C ALA A 224 3.12 11.64 -31.86
N GLN A 225 4.29 11.24 -32.37
CA GLN A 225 5.52 11.11 -31.58
C GLN A 225 5.99 12.45 -31.00
N GLN A 226 5.97 13.52 -31.78
CA GLN A 226 6.30 14.87 -31.30
C GLN A 226 5.34 15.33 -30.21
N THR A 227 4.05 15.02 -30.34
CA THR A 227 3.05 15.34 -29.31
C THR A 227 3.35 14.60 -28.01
N LEU A 228 3.68 13.30 -28.10
CA LEU A 228 4.05 12.49 -26.93
C LEU A 228 5.29 13.06 -26.22
N GLN A 229 6.36 13.36 -26.98
CA GLN A 229 7.57 13.96 -26.43
C GLN A 229 7.27 15.32 -25.77
N LYS A 230 6.50 16.18 -26.44
CA LYS A 230 6.12 17.49 -25.90
C LYS A 230 5.39 17.34 -24.56
N VAL A 231 4.43 16.43 -24.46
CA VAL A 231 3.70 16.18 -23.20
C VAL A 231 4.62 15.59 -22.13
N ALA A 232 5.55 14.71 -22.49
CA ALA A 232 6.51 14.14 -21.55
C ALA A 232 7.43 15.20 -20.93
N PHE A 233 7.88 16.21 -21.71
CA PHE A 233 8.76 17.26 -21.20
C PHE A 233 8.00 18.44 -20.55
N LEU A 234 6.94 18.92 -21.18
CA LEU A 234 6.25 20.16 -20.78
C LEU A 234 4.89 19.91 -20.11
N GLY A 235 4.40 18.69 -20.08
CA GLY A 235 3.06 18.37 -19.60
C GLY A 235 1.95 18.79 -20.56
N HIS A 236 0.70 18.66 -20.11
CA HIS A 236 -0.47 18.98 -20.93
C HIS A 236 -1.03 20.37 -20.60
N ALA A 237 -1.12 21.25 -21.60
CA ALA A 237 -1.53 22.66 -21.38
C ALA A 237 -2.95 22.84 -20.80
N LYS A 238 -3.88 21.92 -21.13
CA LYS A 238 -5.27 21.98 -20.63
C LYS A 238 -5.54 21.08 -19.42
N ASP A 239 -4.66 20.11 -19.16
CA ASP A 239 -4.88 19.12 -18.11
C ASP A 239 -3.74 19.22 -17.10
N THR A 240 -3.99 19.96 -16.03
CA THR A 240 -3.01 20.27 -14.98
C THR A 240 -2.59 19.05 -14.17
N ARG A 241 -3.25 17.90 -14.35
CA ARG A 241 -2.89 16.63 -13.71
C ARG A 241 -1.66 15.98 -14.37
N LEU A 242 -1.39 16.31 -15.63
CA LEU A 242 -0.24 15.80 -16.39
C LEU A 242 0.88 16.84 -16.38
N THR A 243 1.77 16.72 -15.39
CA THR A 243 3.03 17.45 -15.36
C THR A 243 4.10 16.69 -16.16
N GLY A 244 4.89 17.40 -16.93
CA GLY A 244 6.05 16.89 -17.65
C GLY A 244 7.34 17.05 -16.84
N LEU A 245 8.43 16.52 -17.36
CA LEU A 245 9.74 16.50 -16.69
C LEU A 245 10.21 17.89 -16.23
N LEU A 246 9.96 18.94 -17.03
CA LEU A 246 10.47 20.28 -16.78
C LEU A 246 9.58 21.14 -15.88
N ASN A 247 8.36 20.71 -15.58
CA ASN A 247 7.43 21.47 -14.73
C ASN A 247 6.90 20.67 -13.53
N ASN A 248 7.38 19.44 -13.34
CA ASN A 248 6.97 18.60 -12.23
C ASN A 248 7.72 19.01 -10.95
N PRO A 249 7.01 19.37 -9.85
CA PRO A 249 7.65 19.78 -8.60
C PRO A 249 8.44 18.65 -7.90
N SER A 250 8.21 17.40 -8.26
CA SER A 250 9.00 16.26 -7.76
C SER A 250 10.38 16.16 -8.43
N VAL A 251 10.61 16.89 -9.52
CA VAL A 251 11.91 16.94 -10.20
C VAL A 251 12.69 18.12 -9.64
N GLU A 252 13.87 17.84 -9.11
CA GLU A 252 14.73 18.86 -8.52
C GLU A 252 15.43 19.66 -9.61
N VAL A 253 15.41 20.98 -9.49
CA VAL A 253 16.18 21.89 -10.33
C VAL A 253 17.46 22.25 -9.61
N TYR A 254 18.58 21.75 -10.12
CA TYR A 254 19.90 22.05 -9.57
C TYR A 254 20.51 23.27 -10.27
N ASN A 255 20.89 24.28 -9.48
CA ASN A 255 21.58 25.45 -9.97
C ASN A 255 23.10 25.21 -9.92
N ILE A 256 23.71 25.14 -11.10
CA ILE A 256 25.15 24.95 -11.26
C ILE A 256 25.91 26.13 -10.65
N LYS A 257 26.97 25.82 -9.90
CA LYS A 257 27.79 26.77 -9.15
C LYS A 257 29.08 27.09 -9.92
N GLY A 258 29.82 28.06 -9.42
CA GLY A 258 31.18 28.37 -9.91
C GLY A 258 31.23 29.03 -11.30
N THR A 259 32.31 28.79 -12.02
CA THR A 259 32.68 29.47 -13.28
C THR A 259 31.84 29.08 -14.50
N SER A 260 31.06 28.00 -14.40
CA SER A 260 30.14 27.54 -15.43
C SER A 260 28.69 27.99 -15.19
N ALA A 261 28.43 28.70 -14.08
CA ALA A 261 27.11 29.24 -13.76
C ALA A 261 26.63 30.23 -14.83
N ASN A 262 25.34 30.17 -15.16
CA ASN A 262 24.64 31.07 -16.10
C ASN A 262 25.23 31.16 -17.52
N THR A 263 26.11 30.24 -17.90
CA THR A 263 26.67 30.17 -19.25
C THR A 263 25.94 29.06 -20.02
N LYS A 264 25.57 29.32 -21.28
CA LYS A 264 25.01 28.27 -22.15
C LYS A 264 26.11 27.28 -22.52
N VAL A 265 25.80 25.99 -22.59
CA VAL A 265 26.77 24.93 -22.94
C VAL A 265 27.48 25.25 -24.27
N GLN A 266 26.73 25.77 -25.25
CA GLN A 266 27.22 26.22 -26.57
C GLN A 266 28.30 27.31 -26.53
N ALA A 267 28.41 28.03 -25.42
CA ALA A 267 29.40 29.09 -25.23
C ALA A 267 30.52 28.70 -24.26
N MET A 268 30.52 27.45 -23.78
CA MET A 268 31.54 26.96 -22.85
C MET A 268 32.76 26.44 -23.61
N ASP A 269 33.93 26.73 -23.06
CA ASP A 269 35.20 26.12 -23.46
C ASP A 269 35.31 24.69 -22.88
N PHE A 270 36.31 23.92 -23.31
CA PHE A 270 36.53 22.53 -22.88
C PHE A 270 36.50 22.39 -21.35
N ASP A 271 37.32 23.17 -20.63
CA ASP A 271 37.45 23.02 -19.17
C ASP A 271 36.16 23.40 -18.43
N LYS A 272 35.44 24.43 -18.92
CA LYS A 272 34.16 24.84 -18.35
C LYS A 272 33.07 23.80 -18.58
N SER A 273 33.02 23.22 -19.77
CA SER A 273 32.08 22.15 -20.13
C SER A 273 32.32 20.91 -19.27
N VAL A 274 33.59 20.52 -19.10
CA VAL A 274 33.95 19.38 -18.26
C VAL A 274 33.57 19.60 -16.80
N ALA A 275 33.85 20.79 -16.26
CA ALA A 275 33.48 21.14 -14.88
C ALA A 275 31.95 21.09 -14.67
N PHE A 276 31.18 21.61 -15.63
CA PHE A 276 29.73 21.63 -15.59
C PHE A 276 29.12 20.22 -15.45
N PHE A 277 29.51 19.28 -16.33
CA PHE A 277 28.95 17.92 -16.29
C PHE A 277 29.46 17.10 -15.11
N LYS A 278 30.70 17.31 -14.66
CA LYS A 278 31.21 16.67 -13.44
C LYS A 278 30.45 17.12 -12.20
N GLU A 279 30.18 18.41 -12.06
CA GLU A 279 29.39 18.94 -10.95
C GLU A 279 27.99 18.34 -10.94
N MET A 280 27.33 18.28 -12.10
CA MET A 280 26.00 17.68 -12.24
C MET A 280 25.98 16.19 -11.87
N PHE A 281 27.00 15.44 -12.30
CA PHE A 281 27.14 14.04 -11.94
C PHE A 281 27.32 13.85 -10.42
N LEU A 282 28.16 14.67 -9.78
CA LEU A 282 28.37 14.61 -8.35
C LEU A 282 27.10 15.00 -7.56
N ALA A 283 26.36 16.01 -8.03
CA ALA A 283 25.07 16.37 -7.43
C ALA A 283 24.06 15.22 -7.53
N GLY A 284 24.02 14.52 -8.68
CA GLY A 284 23.21 13.31 -8.85
C GLY A 284 23.59 12.19 -7.87
N MET A 285 24.89 11.96 -7.69
CA MET A 285 25.42 10.99 -6.71
C MET A 285 25.04 11.34 -5.27
N GLU A 286 25.09 12.61 -4.88
CA GLU A 286 24.65 13.03 -3.55
C GLU A 286 23.16 12.78 -3.35
N LYS A 287 22.35 13.01 -4.39
CA LYS A 287 20.90 12.79 -4.33
C LYS A 287 20.53 11.33 -4.14
N THR A 288 21.22 10.41 -4.80
CA THR A 288 21.02 8.97 -4.63
C THR A 288 21.62 8.43 -3.33
N LYS A 289 22.08 9.32 -2.43
CA LYS A 289 22.83 8.96 -1.21
C LYS A 289 24.04 8.08 -1.53
N ARG A 290 24.60 8.23 -2.74
CA ARG A 290 25.74 7.48 -3.27
C ARG A 290 25.46 5.96 -3.39
N ILE A 291 24.19 5.57 -3.44
CA ILE A 291 23.78 4.17 -3.58
C ILE A 291 23.83 3.74 -5.05
N GLU A 292 23.41 4.63 -5.96
CA GLU A 292 23.41 4.36 -7.39
C GLU A 292 23.98 5.55 -8.17
N ALA A 293 24.91 5.27 -9.08
CA ALA A 293 25.52 6.30 -9.92
C ALA A 293 24.65 6.62 -11.14
N PRO A 294 24.41 7.89 -11.48
CA PRO A 294 23.73 8.25 -12.72
C PRO A 294 24.42 7.63 -13.94
N ASN A 295 23.64 7.19 -14.94
CA ASN A 295 24.17 6.50 -16.12
C ASN A 295 23.74 7.11 -17.46
N THR A 296 22.85 8.11 -17.46
CA THR A 296 22.31 8.68 -18.69
C THR A 296 22.18 10.19 -18.55
N PHE A 297 22.69 10.94 -19.53
CA PHE A 297 22.45 12.38 -19.66
C PHE A 297 21.53 12.67 -20.86
N ALA A 298 20.41 13.35 -20.61
CA ALA A 298 19.59 13.90 -21.68
C ALA A 298 20.03 15.34 -21.97
N ILE A 299 20.61 15.56 -23.15
CA ILE A 299 21.08 16.87 -23.61
C ILE A 299 20.48 17.22 -24.97
N ASP A 300 20.44 18.52 -25.30
CA ASP A 300 20.04 18.96 -26.62
C ASP A 300 21.06 18.51 -27.68
N LEU A 301 20.59 18.28 -28.91
CA LEU A 301 21.43 17.80 -29.99
C LEU A 301 22.53 18.83 -30.37
N LEU A 302 22.23 20.13 -30.28
CA LEU A 302 23.19 21.18 -30.58
C LEU A 302 24.29 21.22 -29.50
N ASP A 303 23.89 21.10 -28.23
CA ASP A 303 24.84 21.05 -27.11
C ASP A 303 25.73 19.79 -27.20
N LEU A 304 25.17 18.65 -27.60
CA LEU A 304 25.92 17.43 -27.87
C LEU A 304 26.94 17.64 -28.99
N ALA A 305 26.52 18.23 -30.11
CA ALA A 305 27.40 18.54 -31.21
C ALA A 305 28.54 19.50 -30.79
N HIS A 306 28.24 20.51 -29.97
CA HIS A 306 29.25 21.41 -29.41
C HIS A 306 30.30 20.66 -28.59
N LEU A 307 29.88 19.75 -27.70
CA LEU A 307 30.81 18.93 -26.90
C LEU A 307 31.65 17.97 -27.75
N ALA A 308 31.06 17.45 -28.83
CA ALA A 308 31.77 16.57 -29.78
C ALA A 308 32.80 17.34 -30.61
N LEU A 309 32.57 18.62 -30.90
CA LEU A 309 33.47 19.45 -31.70
C LEU A 309 34.49 20.22 -30.86
N THR A 310 34.21 20.45 -29.58
CA THR A 310 35.12 21.17 -28.68
C THR A 310 36.25 20.24 -28.25
N GLN A 311 37.48 20.60 -28.62
CA GLN A 311 38.69 19.85 -28.32
C GLN A 311 39.51 20.52 -27.22
N ARG A 312 40.29 19.72 -26.50
CA ARG A 312 41.24 20.22 -25.51
C ARG A 312 42.54 20.64 -26.18
N ASN A 313 43.09 21.78 -25.74
CA ASN A 313 44.38 22.26 -26.23
C ASN A 313 45.48 21.19 -26.13
N ASN A 314 46.15 20.93 -27.26
CA ASN A 314 47.25 19.98 -27.42
C ASN A 314 46.90 18.48 -27.28
N THR A 315 45.62 18.12 -27.44
CA THR A 315 45.17 16.71 -27.46
C THR A 315 44.01 16.51 -28.42
N ASP A 316 43.96 15.38 -29.13
CA ASP A 316 42.87 15.08 -30.06
C ASP A 316 41.56 14.62 -29.38
N THR A 317 41.52 14.62 -28.05
CA THR A 317 40.34 14.21 -27.28
C THR A 317 39.29 15.30 -27.25
N THR A 318 38.07 14.96 -27.66
CA THR A 318 36.90 15.85 -27.59
C THR A 318 36.38 15.94 -26.15
N ALA A 319 35.65 17.02 -25.83
CA ALA A 319 35.00 17.17 -24.52
C ALA A 319 34.04 16.01 -24.24
N LEU A 320 33.28 15.58 -25.26
CA LEU A 320 32.37 14.44 -25.16
C LEU A 320 33.10 13.15 -24.80
N GLU A 321 34.16 12.79 -25.54
CA GLU A 321 34.93 11.57 -25.29
C GLU A 321 35.62 11.58 -23.92
N PHE A 322 36.15 12.74 -23.51
CA PHE A 322 36.75 12.88 -22.19
C PHE A 322 35.70 12.70 -21.08
N LEU A 323 34.51 13.26 -21.25
CA LEU A 323 33.42 13.17 -20.30
C LEU A 323 32.88 11.75 -20.20
N THR A 324 32.58 11.08 -21.32
CA THR A 324 32.07 9.70 -21.30
C THR A 324 33.06 8.76 -20.62
N LYS A 325 34.36 8.89 -20.92
CA LYS A 325 35.39 8.07 -20.28
C LYS A 325 35.52 8.37 -18.78
N SER A 326 35.57 9.65 -18.41
CA SER A 326 35.76 10.07 -17.01
C SER A 326 34.56 9.72 -16.13
N LEU A 327 33.35 9.94 -16.63
CA LEU A 327 32.11 9.67 -15.90
C LEU A 327 31.83 8.17 -15.83
N SER A 328 32.09 7.41 -16.90
CA SER A 328 31.96 5.94 -16.85
C SER A 328 32.94 5.32 -15.85
N ALA A 329 34.18 5.83 -15.81
CA ALA A 329 35.15 5.42 -14.79
C ALA A 329 34.68 5.75 -13.36
N ALA A 330 34.04 6.91 -13.17
CA ALA A 330 33.50 7.32 -11.87
C ALA A 330 32.24 6.54 -11.46
N ALA A 331 31.39 6.16 -12.42
CA ALA A 331 30.16 5.40 -12.19
C ALA A 331 30.39 3.89 -12.02
N GLY A 332 31.53 3.37 -12.48
CA GLY A 332 31.81 1.93 -12.54
C GLY A 332 30.97 1.19 -13.58
N ARG A 333 30.30 1.92 -14.49
CA ARG A 333 29.49 1.42 -15.60
C ARG A 333 29.46 2.46 -16.71
N ASP A 334 29.12 2.03 -17.93
CA ASP A 334 29.02 2.94 -19.07
C ASP A 334 27.95 4.02 -18.83
N VAL A 335 28.35 5.27 -19.04
CA VAL A 335 27.48 6.46 -18.98
C VAL A 335 27.19 6.91 -20.40
N ALA A 336 25.90 6.95 -20.75
CA ALA A 336 25.38 7.28 -22.07
C ALA A 336 24.95 8.75 -22.20
#